data_AF-A0A392P148-F1
#
_entry.id   AF-A0A392P148-F1
#
_cell.length_a   1.000
_cell.length_b   1.000
_cell.length_c   1.000
_cell.angle_alpha   90.00
_cell.angle_beta   90.00
_cell.angle_gamma   90.00
#
_symmetry.space_group_name_H-M   'P 1'
#
loop_
_entity.id
_entity.type
_entity.pdbx_description
1 polymer ?
#
loop_
_entity_poly.entity_id
_entity_poly.type
_entity_poly.pdbx_seq_one_letter_code
_entity_poly.pdbx_strand_id
1 'polypeptide(L)' 'MKRNVGSRLPSFTEKESNLMKSSIDFLGINFYNSFYVKNYPESLNMEDRDYMQDMAVELIIRLIENDTSIDE' A
#
# COMPACT_ATOMS: atom_id res chain seq x y z
N MET A 1 -3.65 -8.35 -0.40
CA MET A 1 -3.05 -8.42 0.96
C MET A 1 -2.84 -9.83 1.47
N LYS A 2 -3.87 -10.60 1.89
CA LYS A 2 -3.66 -11.94 2.50
C LYS A 2 -2.70 -12.88 1.73
N ARG A 3 -2.86 -12.97 0.40
CA ARG A 3 -1.99 -13.79 -0.47
C ARG A 3 -0.53 -13.33 -0.47
N ASN A 4 -0.27 -12.02 -0.54
CA ASN A 4 1.08 -11.47 -0.70
C ASN A 4 1.83 -11.38 0.64
N VAL A 5 1.11 -10.98 1.70
CA VAL A 5 1.66 -10.79 3.04
C VAL A 5 1.89 -12.16 3.73
N GLY A 6 0.97 -13.11 3.50
CA GLY A 6 1.06 -14.45 4.05
C GLY A 6 1.00 -14.46 5.57
N SER A 7 1.90 -15.23 6.19
CA SER A 7 1.96 -15.46 7.65
C SER A 7 2.27 -14.22 8.47
N ARG A 8 2.81 -13.14 7.88
CA ARG A 8 3.05 -11.87 8.57
C ARG A 8 1.77 -11.12 8.93
N LEU A 9 0.65 -11.42 8.24
CA LEU A 9 -0.65 -10.83 8.56
C LEU A 9 -1.36 -11.67 9.63
N PRO A 10 -1.63 -11.13 10.83
CA PRO A 10 -2.34 -11.86 11.87
C PRO A 10 -3.72 -12.29 11.39
N SER A 11 -4.15 -13.47 11.82
CA SER A 11 -5.50 -13.97 11.56
C SER A 11 -6.40 -13.66 12.74
N PHE A 12 -7.60 -13.16 12.47
CA PHE A 12 -8.64 -13.04 13.47
C PHE A 12 -9.27 -14.41 13.77
N THR A 13 -9.55 -14.65 15.03
CA THR A 13 -10.51 -15.68 15.45
C THR A 13 -11.92 -15.32 14.96
N GLU A 14 -12.83 -16.28 14.96
CA GLU A 14 -14.23 -16.04 14.59
C GLU A 14 -14.88 -14.98 15.49
N LYS A 15 -14.62 -15.03 16.80
CA LYS A 15 -15.14 -14.06 17.78
C LYS A 15 -14.65 -12.65 17.46
N GLU A 16 -13.37 -12.47 17.21
CA GLU A 16 -12.79 -11.17 16.86
C GLU A 16 -13.33 -10.66 15.51
N SER A 17 -13.46 -11.56 14.53
CA SER A 17 -14.05 -11.22 13.23
C SER A 17 -15.49 -10.73 13.38
N ASN A 18 -16.30 -11.39 14.21
CA ASN A 18 -17.68 -10.99 14.45
C ASN A 18 -17.79 -9.68 15.23
N LEU A 19 -16.83 -9.41 16.14
CA LEU A 19 -16.77 -8.13 16.85
C LEU A 19 -16.43 -6.95 15.92
N MET A 20 -15.54 -7.16 14.95
CA MET A 20 -15.11 -6.11 14.01
C MET A 20 -16.08 -5.91 12.84
N LYS A 21 -16.82 -6.97 12.44
CA LYS A 21 -17.84 -6.84 11.41
C LYS A 21 -18.94 -5.89 11.90
N SER A 22 -19.25 -4.90 11.06
CA SER A 22 -20.30 -3.90 11.34
C SER A 22 -20.04 -3.01 12.56
N SER A 23 -18.79 -2.88 13.03
CA SER A 23 -18.43 -2.03 14.17
C SER A 23 -18.19 -0.55 13.78
N ILE A 24 -18.87 -0.04 12.75
CA ILE A 24 -18.66 1.31 12.21
C ILE A 24 -20.01 1.95 11.85
N ASP A 25 -20.30 3.11 12.45
CA ASP A 25 -21.51 3.91 12.15
C ASP A 25 -21.27 4.95 11.04
N PHE A 26 -20.05 5.47 10.92
CA PHE A 26 -19.65 6.40 9.86
C PHE A 26 -18.17 6.23 9.50
N LEU A 27 -17.80 6.64 8.28
CA LEU A 27 -16.42 6.63 7.80
C LEU A 27 -15.96 8.06 7.48
N GLY A 28 -14.99 8.55 8.25
CA GLY A 28 -14.26 9.77 7.91
C GLY A 28 -13.01 9.45 7.08
N ILE A 29 -12.84 10.11 5.94
CA ILE A 29 -11.68 9.90 5.06
C ILE A 29 -10.83 11.17 5.05
N ASN A 30 -9.59 11.07 5.53
CA ASN A 30 -8.60 12.11 5.33
C ASN A 30 -7.95 11.89 3.96
N PHE A 31 -8.23 12.76 3.01
CA PHE A 31 -7.69 12.68 1.65
C PHE A 31 -6.66 13.79 1.43
N TYR A 32 -5.45 13.40 1.02
CA TYR A 32 -4.35 14.34 0.79
C TYR A 32 -3.81 14.29 -0.64
N ASN A 33 -3.62 13.10 -1.20
CA ASN A 33 -2.93 12.92 -2.47
C ASN A 33 -3.50 11.75 -3.28
N SER A 34 -3.18 11.73 -4.57
CA SER A 34 -3.32 10.57 -5.45
C SER A 34 -2.01 10.33 -6.16
N PHE A 35 -1.65 9.06 -6.37
CA PHE A 35 -0.38 8.66 -6.98
C PHE A 35 -0.61 7.88 -8.26
N TYR A 36 0.23 8.12 -9.26
CA TYR A 36 0.36 7.19 -10.38
C TYR A 36 1.13 5.95 -9.92
N VAL A 37 0.69 4.80 -10.42
CA VAL A 37 1.21 3.50 -10.01
C VAL A 37 1.50 2.62 -11.21
N LYS A 38 2.49 1.74 -11.06
CA LYS A 38 2.81 0.68 -12.02
C LYS A 38 2.85 -0.67 -11.31
N ASN A 39 2.42 -1.71 -12.01
CA ASN A 39 2.54 -3.08 -11.52
C ASN A 39 4.03 -3.45 -11.30
N TYR A 40 4.36 -3.99 -10.13
CA TYR A 40 5.72 -4.37 -9.76
C TYR A 40 5.73 -5.68 -8.94
N PRO A 41 5.48 -6.83 -9.59
CA PRO A 41 5.42 -8.13 -8.91
C PRO A 41 6.75 -8.58 -8.34
N GLU A 42 7.88 -8.08 -8.84
CA GLU A 42 9.22 -8.44 -8.41
C GLU A 42 9.49 -8.08 -6.94
N SER A 43 8.78 -7.09 -6.38
CA SER A 43 8.87 -6.77 -4.95
C SER A 43 8.47 -7.93 -4.04
N LEU A 44 7.69 -8.90 -4.54
CA LEU A 44 7.29 -10.08 -3.77
C LEU A 44 8.41 -11.12 -3.62
N ASN A 45 9.49 -10.99 -4.40
CA ASN A 45 10.67 -11.86 -4.31
C ASN A 45 11.68 -11.40 -3.25
N MET A 46 11.46 -10.23 -2.63
CA MET A 46 12.31 -9.72 -1.56
C MET A 46 12.09 -10.53 -0.27
N GLU A 47 13.17 -10.86 0.43
CA GLU A 47 13.12 -11.62 1.69
C GLU A 47 12.50 -10.76 2.80
N ASP A 48 13.09 -9.60 3.06
CA ASP A 48 12.55 -8.59 3.96
C ASP A 48 11.60 -7.65 3.21
N ARG A 49 10.31 -7.72 3.57
CA ARG A 49 9.24 -6.90 2.98
C ARG A 49 8.49 -6.14 4.05
N ASP A 50 8.43 -4.83 3.87
CA ASP A 50 7.48 -3.98 4.55
C ASP A 50 6.13 -3.97 3.81
N TYR A 51 5.17 -3.21 4.35
CA TYR A 51 3.83 -3.12 3.80
C TYR A 51 3.77 -2.53 2.38
N MET A 52 4.74 -1.69 1.99
CA MET A 52 4.85 -1.13 0.65
C MET A 52 5.24 -2.19 -0.36
N GLN A 53 6.23 -3.04 -0.05
CA GLN A 53 6.62 -4.12 -0.97
C GLN A 53 5.53 -5.19 -1.11
N ASP A 54 4.67 -5.37 -0.10
CA ASP A 54 3.53 -6.28 -0.18
C ASP A 54 2.42 -5.84 -1.13
N MET A 55 2.39 -4.56 -1.50
CA MET A 55 1.42 -4.03 -2.46
C MET A 55 1.70 -4.54 -3.88
N ALA A 56 2.92 -4.97 -4.19
CA ALA A 56 3.37 -5.34 -5.54
C ALA A 56 3.18 -4.20 -6.57
N VAL A 57 3.44 -2.97 -6.12
CA VAL A 57 3.22 -1.74 -6.88
C VAL A 57 4.40 -0.80 -6.69
N GLU A 58 4.82 -0.16 -7.78
CA GLU A 58 5.77 0.95 -7.79
C GLU A 58 4.99 2.28 -7.77
N LEU A 59 5.29 3.14 -6.80
CA LEU A 59 4.76 4.51 -6.73
C LEU A 59 5.58 5.43 -7.62
N ILE A 60 4.94 6.07 -8.60
CA ILE A 60 5.60 7.04 -9.46
C ILE A 60 5.53 8.40 -8.78
N ILE A 61 6.53 8.70 -7.96
CA ILE A 61 6.69 10.01 -7.35
C ILE A 61 7.58 10.83 -8.28
N ARG A 62 6.98 11.76 -9.03
CA ARG A 62 7.76 12.80 -9.70
C ARG A 62 8.22 13.77 -8.63
N LEU A 63 9.41 13.52 -8.07
CA LEU A 63 10.17 14.63 -7.52
C LEU A 63 10.36 15.58 -8.69
N ILE A 64 10.03 16.86 -8.51
CA ILE A 64 10.52 17.89 -9.41
C ILE A 64 12.04 17.82 -9.23
N GLU A 65 12.72 17.02 -10.06
CA GLU A 65 14.10 17.33 -10.38
C GLU A 65 14.01 18.77 -10.89
N ASN A 66 14.71 19.68 -10.20
CA ASN A 66 14.90 21.03 -10.72
C ASN A 66 15.60 20.86 -12.05
N ASP A 67 14.82 20.68 -13.11
CA ASP A 67 15.27 20.63 -14.48
C ASP A 67 15.74 22.05 -14.79
N THR A 68 16.98 22.29 -14.40
CA THR A 68 17.70 23.53 -14.67
C THR A 68 18.39 23.36 -16.02
N SER A 69 17.71 22.73 -16.98
CA SER A 69 18.01 22.89 -18.40
C SER A 69 17.15 24.05 -18.91
N ILE A 70 17.71 25.25 -18.78
CA ILE A 70 17.35 26.33 -19.69
C ILE A 70 18.02 25.94 -21.01
N ASP A 71 17.31 25.19 -21.84
CA ASP A 71 17.66 25.05 -23.24
C ASP A 71 16.96 26.19 -23.99
N GLU A 72 17.77 27.14 -24.49
CA GLU A 72 17.39 28.14 -25.50
C GLU A 72 16.86 27.49 -26.78
#